data_AF-A0A0D0CH41-F1
#
_entry.id   AF-A0A0D0CH41-F1
#
_cell.length_a   1.000
_cell.length_b   1.000
_cell.length_c   1.000
_cell.angle_alpha   90.00
_cell.angle_beta   90.00
_cell.angle_gamma   90.00
#
_symmetry.space_group_name_H-M   'P 1'
#
loop_
_entity.id
_entity.type
_entity.pdbx_description
1 polymer ?
#
loop_
_entity_poly.entity_id
_entity_poly.type
_entity_poly.pdbx_seq_one_letter_code
_entity_poly.pdbx_strand_id
1 'polypeptide(L)'
;MDASDSSDEDEYSKSHKHLRRNSRHNKRRKTERREESSEEPPVAEVSFEPLLDEVEDLPDDEEELLQFDYGFDDVIAELLPEYIQARRDRLMEDAERDDFGVLLRRLTRAEISSIINTHTDQAVPLSIPEAIALRKLKVERVRQLFLWRVKFIMNGPGKFFFV
;
A
#
# COMPACT_ATOMS: atom_id res chain seq x y z
N MET A 1 12.49 -60.61 51.20
CA MET A 1 13.78 -61.09 50.65
C MET A 1 13.54 -61.24 49.16
N ASP A 2 14.02 -60.39 48.26
CA ASP A 2 15.02 -59.33 48.36
C ASP A 2 14.62 -58.14 47.47
N ALA A 3 15.15 -56.97 47.85
CA ALA A 3 15.06 -55.71 47.13
C ALA A 3 16.27 -55.54 46.20
N SER A 4 16.06 -54.88 45.06
CA SER A 4 17.04 -54.17 44.21
C SER A 4 16.18 -53.40 43.19
N ASP A 5 16.01 -52.08 43.14
CA ASP A 5 16.81 -50.88 43.46
C ASP A 5 18.18 -50.81 42.76
N SER A 6 18.21 -50.08 41.64
CA SER A 6 19.39 -49.43 41.08
C SER A 6 18.93 -48.26 40.22
N SER A 7 18.96 -47.10 40.86
CA SER A 7 18.93 -45.75 40.31
C SER A 7 20.21 -45.44 39.51
N ASP A 8 20.08 -44.63 38.47
CA ASP A 8 21.10 -43.77 37.81
C ASP A 8 20.29 -42.91 36.83
N GLU A 9 19.72 -41.76 37.18
CA GLU A 9 20.32 -40.49 37.65
C GLU A 9 21.50 -40.00 36.80
N ASP A 10 21.53 -38.67 36.66
CA ASP A 10 22.55 -37.81 36.05
C ASP A 10 22.37 -37.51 34.54
N GLU A 11 21.75 -36.40 34.15
CA GLU A 11 22.19 -35.01 34.36
C GLU A 11 23.57 -34.75 33.73
N TYR A 12 23.62 -34.27 32.48
CA TYR A 12 24.47 -33.10 32.20
C TYR A 12 24.20 -32.43 30.85
N SER A 13 23.72 -31.20 30.98
CA SER A 13 24.26 -30.01 30.33
C SER A 13 23.87 -29.65 28.88
N LYS A 14 23.07 -28.58 28.82
CA LYS A 14 23.43 -27.32 28.16
C LYS A 14 24.01 -27.46 26.75
N SER A 15 23.13 -27.35 25.75
CA SER A 15 23.47 -26.52 24.60
C SER A 15 22.42 -25.44 24.42
N HIS A 16 22.46 -24.47 25.34
CA HIS A 16 22.01 -23.11 25.05
C HIS A 16 22.81 -22.62 23.83
N LYS A 17 22.27 -22.86 22.63
CA LYS A 17 22.78 -22.23 21.42
C LYS A 17 22.46 -20.76 21.52
N HIS A 18 23.45 -20.06 22.05
CA HIS A 18 23.64 -18.62 22.10
C HIS A 18 22.72 -17.88 21.13
N LEU A 19 21.72 -17.21 21.70
CA LEU A 19 21.14 -16.01 21.11
C LEU A 19 22.30 -15.10 20.76
N ARG A 20 22.69 -15.08 19.49
CA ARG A 20 23.63 -14.11 18.95
C ARG A 20 22.98 -12.74 19.08
N ARG A 21 23.23 -12.15 20.24
CA ARG A 21 23.02 -10.76 20.60
C ARG A 21 23.90 -9.97 19.65
N ASN A 22 23.41 -9.71 18.44
CA ASN A 22 24.03 -8.77 17.52
C ASN A 22 23.88 -7.40 18.17
N SER A 23 24.87 -7.10 19.00
CA SER A 23 25.18 -5.81 19.57
C SER A 23 25.06 -4.79 18.45
N ARG A 24 23.97 -4.04 18.49
CA ARG A 24 23.80 -2.81 17.71
C ARG A 24 24.78 -1.81 18.29
N HIS A 25 26.04 -1.93 17.87
CA HIS A 25 27.00 -0.86 18.01
C HIS A 25 26.57 0.26 17.05
N ASN A 26 25.56 1.02 17.45
CA ASN A 26 25.25 2.30 16.83
C ASN A 26 26.45 3.22 17.10
N LYS A 27 27.45 3.14 16.20
CA LYS A 27 28.44 4.20 16.03
C LYS A 27 27.65 5.46 15.70
N ARG A 28 27.41 6.28 16.72
CA ARG A 28 27.00 7.68 16.58
C ARG A 28 28.03 8.34 15.67
N ARG A 29 27.73 8.47 14.39
CA ARG A 29 28.42 9.43 13.52
C ARG A 29 28.01 10.81 14.05
N LYS A 30 28.99 11.59 14.50
CA LYS A 30 28.86 13.04 14.63
C LYS A 30 28.49 13.55 13.24
N THR A 31 27.23 13.90 13.02
CA THR A 31 26.83 14.73 11.89
C THR A 31 27.11 16.16 12.30
N GLU A 32 28.20 16.70 11.76
CA GLU A 32 28.39 18.14 11.75
C GLU A 32 27.18 18.76 11.05
N ARG A 33 26.61 19.76 11.70
CA ARG A 33 25.46 20.53 11.26
C ARG A 33 25.90 21.36 10.06
N ARG A 34 25.73 20.81 8.85
CA ARG A 34 25.78 21.59 7.63
C ARG A 34 24.52 22.44 7.61
N GLU A 35 24.69 23.75 7.65
CA GLU A 35 23.62 24.70 7.35
C GLU A 35 23.20 24.44 5.90
N GLU A 36 22.09 23.72 5.75
CA GLU A 36 21.41 23.56 4.47
C GLU A 36 20.75 24.90 4.15
N SER A 37 21.29 25.56 3.13
CA SER A 37 20.61 26.60 2.39
C SER A 37 19.22 26.08 2.03
N SER A 38 18.19 26.81 2.45
CA SER A 38 16.79 26.59 2.10
C SER A 38 16.60 26.85 0.61
N GLU A 39 17.07 25.94 -0.23
CA GLU A 39 16.58 25.82 -1.59
C GLU A 39 15.29 25.00 -1.49
N GLU A 40 14.15 25.69 -1.64
CA GLU A 40 12.87 25.03 -1.81
C GLU A 40 12.98 23.98 -2.92
N PRO A 41 12.50 22.75 -2.70
CA PRO A 41 12.53 21.74 -3.73
C PRO A 41 11.79 22.28 -4.96
N PRO A 42 12.33 22.09 -6.19
CA PRO A 42 11.64 22.53 -7.39
C PRO A 42 10.26 21.90 -7.41
N VAL A 43 9.23 22.74 -7.33
CA VAL A 43 7.85 22.32 -7.52
C VAL A 43 7.79 21.78 -8.93
N ALA A 44 7.55 20.47 -9.07
CA ALA A 44 7.33 19.89 -10.38
C ALA A 44 6.06 20.52 -10.95
N GLU A 45 6.22 21.49 -11.85
CA GLU A 45 5.13 22.05 -12.63
C GLU A 45 4.57 20.92 -13.50
N VAL A 46 3.43 20.38 -13.08
CA VAL A 46 2.68 19.40 -13.86
C VAL A 46 1.91 20.20 -14.90
N SER A 47 2.42 20.23 -16.13
CA SER A 47 1.68 20.78 -17.26
C SER A 47 0.58 19.80 -17.68
N PHE A 48 -0.63 20.32 -17.81
CA PHE A 48 -1.78 19.61 -18.38
C PHE A 48 -1.93 19.86 -19.89
N GLU A 49 -1.05 20.66 -20.51
CA GLU A 49 -1.07 20.92 -21.96
C GLU A 49 -1.13 19.64 -22.82
N PRO A 50 -0.40 18.54 -22.49
CA PRO A 50 -0.46 17.32 -23.29
C PRO A 50 -1.83 16.63 -23.29
N LEU A 51 -2.70 16.93 -22.32
CA LEU A 51 -4.07 16.40 -22.25
C LEU A 51 -5.08 17.28 -22.99
N LEU A 52 -4.69 18.52 -23.33
CA LEU A 52 -5.54 19.49 -24.02
C LEU A 52 -5.32 19.47 -25.54
N ASP A 53 -4.14 19.05 -26.01
CA ASP A 53 -3.83 18.89 -27.44
C ASP A 53 -4.74 17.87 -28.15
N GLU A 54 -5.35 16.93 -27.43
CA GLU A 54 -6.27 15.93 -28.02
C GLU A 54 -7.70 16.48 -28.24
N VAL A 55 -8.00 17.71 -27.83
CA VAL A 55 -9.35 18.30 -27.87
C VAL A 55 -9.56 19.23 -29.08
N GLU A 56 -8.55 19.39 -29.95
CA GLU A 56 -8.60 20.35 -31.08
C GLU A 56 -9.58 19.96 -32.21
N ASP A 57 -10.12 18.74 -32.23
CA ASP A 57 -11.07 18.27 -33.26
C ASP A 57 -12.55 18.51 -32.88
N LEU A 58 -12.86 19.57 -32.12
CA LEU A 58 -14.24 19.97 -31.87
C LEU A 58 -14.79 20.75 -33.07
N PRO A 59 -16.00 20.43 -33.58
CA PRO A 59 -16.61 21.16 -34.69
C PRO A 59 -16.84 22.63 -34.30
N ASP A 60 -16.52 23.56 -35.21
CA ASP A 60 -16.71 25.01 -35.05
C ASP A 60 -18.20 25.42 -34.87
N ASP A 61 -19.13 24.50 -35.09
CA ASP A 61 -20.56 24.73 -34.97
C ASP A 61 -21.01 24.61 -33.50
N GLU A 62 -21.06 25.74 -32.79
CA GLU A 62 -21.54 25.87 -31.41
C GLU A 62 -22.94 25.26 -31.19
N GLU A 63 -23.78 25.19 -32.23
CA GLU A 63 -25.12 24.58 -32.18
C GLU A 63 -25.10 23.04 -32.12
N GLU A 64 -24.07 22.37 -32.64
CA GLU A 64 -23.93 20.91 -32.59
C GLU A 64 -23.35 20.44 -31.24
N LEU A 65 -22.47 21.25 -30.65
CA LEU A 65 -21.93 21.10 -29.29
C LEU A 65 -23.01 21.17 -28.21
N LEU A 66 -24.01 22.04 -28.38
CA LEU A 66 -25.17 22.14 -27.49
C LEU A 66 -26.17 20.98 -27.65
N GLN A 67 -26.03 20.16 -28.69
CA GLN A 67 -26.93 19.04 -28.96
C GLN A 67 -26.52 17.76 -28.20
N PHE A 68 -25.27 17.70 -27.72
CA PHE A 68 -24.82 16.68 -26.78
C PHE A 68 -25.14 17.13 -25.34
N ASP A 69 -26.41 17.04 -24.96
CA ASP A 69 -26.91 17.24 -23.59
C ASP A 69 -26.47 16.12 -22.61
N TYR A 70 -25.47 15.32 -22.96
CA TYR A 70 -24.92 14.31 -22.08
C TYR A 70 -23.87 14.95 -21.18
N GLY A 71 -24.25 15.19 -19.92
CA GLY A 71 -23.29 15.55 -18.90
C GLY A 71 -22.31 14.41 -18.66
N PHE A 72 -21.12 14.74 -18.15
CA PHE A 72 -20.18 13.74 -17.63
C PHE A 72 -20.88 12.74 -16.68
N ASP A 73 -21.76 13.24 -15.83
CA ASP A 73 -22.52 12.41 -14.88
C ASP A 73 -23.44 11.42 -15.59
N ASP A 74 -24.01 11.75 -16.74
CA ASP A 74 -24.91 10.87 -17.49
C ASP A 74 -24.13 9.71 -18.14
N VAL A 75 -22.99 10.03 -18.78
CA VAL A 75 -22.10 9.04 -19.38
C VAL A 75 -21.52 8.11 -18.31
N ILE A 76 -21.07 8.68 -17.19
CA ILE A 76 -20.53 7.89 -16.08
C ILE A 76 -21.63 7.08 -15.40
N ALA A 77 -22.84 7.60 -15.23
CA ALA A 77 -23.94 6.86 -14.61
C ALA A 77 -24.28 5.58 -15.39
N GLU A 78 -24.18 5.60 -16.71
CA GLU A 78 -24.38 4.42 -17.55
C GLU A 78 -23.25 3.39 -17.41
N LEU A 79 -21.99 3.85 -17.37
CA LEU A 79 -20.81 2.97 -17.34
C LEU A 79 -20.43 2.47 -15.93
N LEU A 80 -20.83 3.20 -14.89
CA LEU A 80 -20.44 2.93 -13.50
C LEU A 80 -20.89 1.55 -13.00
N PRO A 81 -22.11 1.06 -13.28
CA PRO A 81 -22.55 -0.26 -12.85
C PRO A 81 -21.66 -1.38 -13.42
N GLU A 82 -21.37 -1.33 -14.71
CA GLU A 82 -20.50 -2.30 -15.38
C GLU A 82 -19.09 -2.25 -14.80
N TYR A 83 -18.55 -1.05 -14.62
CA TYR A 83 -17.25 -0.87 -13.98
C TYR A 83 -17.19 -1.46 -12.56
N ILE A 84 -18.21 -1.21 -11.74
CA ILE A 84 -18.29 -1.75 -10.37
C ILE A 84 -18.31 -3.29 -10.40
N GLN A 85 -19.07 -3.87 -11.33
CA GLN A 85 -19.14 -5.32 -11.49
C GLN A 85 -17.80 -5.91 -11.94
N ALA A 86 -17.21 -5.40 -13.02
CA ALA A 86 -15.91 -5.86 -13.52
C ALA A 86 -14.82 -5.72 -12.45
N ARG A 87 -14.83 -4.62 -11.69
CA ARG A 87 -13.91 -4.42 -10.56
C ARG A 87 -14.12 -5.46 -9.46
N ARG A 88 -15.37 -5.78 -9.14
CA ARG A 88 -15.70 -6.81 -8.15
C ARG A 88 -15.21 -8.18 -8.61
N ASP A 89 -15.50 -8.55 -9.84
CA ASP A 89 -15.12 -9.86 -10.40
C ASP A 89 -13.60 -10.02 -10.41
N ARG A 90 -12.87 -9.00 -10.86
CA ARG A 90 -11.40 -8.97 -10.80
C ARG A 90 -10.85 -9.10 -9.36
N LEU A 91 -11.49 -8.48 -8.37
CA LEU A 91 -11.09 -8.62 -6.97
C LEU A 91 -11.39 -10.00 -6.39
N MET A 92 -12.34 -10.73 -6.97
CA MET A 92 -12.71 -12.07 -6.55
C MET A 92 -11.83 -13.14 -7.19
N GLU A 93 -11.26 -12.89 -8.38
CA GLU A 93 -10.28 -13.79 -9.02
C GLU A 93 -9.05 -14.06 -8.15
N ASP A 94 -8.56 -13.02 -7.47
CA ASP A 94 -7.39 -13.09 -6.57
C ASP A 94 -7.76 -13.48 -5.12
N ALA A 95 -9.01 -13.89 -4.87
CA ALA A 95 -9.48 -14.17 -3.53
C ALA A 95 -9.26 -15.65 -3.14
N GLU A 96 -8.74 -15.86 -1.95
CA GLU A 96 -8.51 -17.18 -1.35
C GLU A 96 -9.57 -17.46 -0.28
N ARG A 97 -9.76 -18.72 0.09
CA ARG A 97 -10.62 -19.09 1.23
C ARG A 97 -9.73 -19.49 2.40
N ASP A 98 -10.06 -18.97 3.58
CA ASP A 98 -9.46 -19.38 4.84
C ASP A 98 -9.89 -20.81 5.23
N ASP A 99 -9.27 -21.37 6.27
CA ASP A 99 -9.61 -22.68 6.85
C ASP A 99 -11.10 -22.78 7.29
N PHE A 100 -11.72 -21.63 7.57
CA PHE A 100 -13.14 -21.50 7.92
C PHE A 100 -14.07 -21.24 6.73
N GLY A 101 -13.55 -21.25 5.50
CA GLY A 101 -14.30 -20.96 4.28
C GLY A 101 -14.61 -19.47 4.05
N VAL A 102 -14.04 -18.57 4.86
CA VAL A 102 -14.18 -17.12 4.71
C VAL A 102 -13.32 -16.64 3.55
N LEU A 103 -13.90 -15.81 2.68
CA LEU A 103 -13.18 -15.25 1.54
C LEU A 103 -12.20 -14.17 2.00
N LEU A 104 -10.91 -14.43 1.81
CA LEU A 104 -9.81 -13.53 2.07
C LEU A 104 -9.32 -12.95 0.76
N ARG A 105 -9.34 -11.62 0.66
CA ARG A 105 -8.67 -10.91 -0.44
C ARG A 105 -7.71 -9.87 0.08
N ARG A 106 -6.78 -9.47 -0.79
CA ARG A 106 -5.90 -8.34 -0.52
C ARG A 106 -6.70 -7.04 -0.50
N LEU A 107 -6.35 -6.17 0.45
CA LEU A 107 -6.90 -4.82 0.53
C LEU A 107 -6.31 -3.96 -0.59
N THR A 108 -7.17 -3.17 -1.22
CA THR A 108 -6.77 -2.18 -2.21
C THR A 108 -6.09 -0.99 -1.53
N ARG A 109 -5.32 -0.21 -2.29
CA ARG A 109 -4.66 1.01 -1.79
C ARG A 109 -5.65 2.01 -1.18
N ALA A 110 -6.83 2.16 -1.78
CA ALA A 110 -7.88 3.05 -1.30
C ALA A 110 -8.42 2.58 0.06
N GLU A 111 -8.69 1.28 0.21
CA GLU A 111 -9.16 0.69 1.46
C GLU A 111 -8.13 0.82 2.58
N ILE A 112 -6.86 0.51 2.29
CA ILE A 112 -5.77 0.67 3.27
C ILE A 112 -5.69 2.13 3.75
N SER A 113 -5.79 3.08 2.81
CA SER A 113 -5.73 4.50 3.14
C SER A 113 -6.94 4.95 3.96
N SER A 114 -8.14 4.49 3.60
CA SER A 114 -9.37 4.76 4.34
C SER A 114 -9.29 4.24 5.79
N ILE A 115 -8.87 2.99 5.99
CA ILE A 115 -8.69 2.39 7.33
C ILE A 115 -7.67 3.18 8.15
N ILE A 116 -6.54 3.56 7.54
CA ILE A 116 -5.52 4.34 8.27
C ILE A 116 -6.09 5.69 8.69
N ASN A 117 -6.78 6.40 7.79
CA ASN A 117 -7.31 7.73 8.04
C ASN A 117 -8.42 7.70 9.10
N THR A 118 -9.35 6.74 9.02
CA THR A 118 -10.42 6.61 10.01
C THR A 118 -9.88 6.39 11.42
N HIS A 119 -8.77 5.67 11.56
CA HIS A 119 -8.12 5.42 12.85
C HIS A 119 -7.16 6.53 13.30
N THR A 120 -6.70 7.42 12.40
CA THR A 120 -5.94 8.60 12.82
C THR A 120 -6.83 9.72 13.31
N ASP A 121 -8.03 9.83 12.73
CA ASP A 121 -8.96 10.92 13.03
C ASP A 121 -9.75 10.65 14.31
N GLN A 122 -9.89 9.36 14.68
CA GLN A 122 -10.52 8.94 15.92
C GLN A 122 -9.48 8.81 17.04
N ALA A 123 -9.60 9.64 18.09
CA ALA A 123 -8.79 9.55 19.31
C ALA A 123 -9.18 8.36 20.22
N VAL A 124 -9.53 7.22 19.61
CA VAL A 124 -9.97 6.02 20.32
C VAL A 124 -8.74 5.20 20.72
N PRO A 125 -8.62 4.75 21.98
CA PRO A 125 -7.54 3.87 22.38
C PRO A 125 -7.63 2.55 21.63
N LEU A 126 -6.57 2.22 20.90
CA LEU A 126 -6.47 0.98 20.12
C LEU A 126 -6.08 -0.19 21.03
N SER A 127 -6.67 -1.35 20.79
CA SER A 127 -6.16 -2.59 21.36
C SER A 127 -4.78 -2.93 20.76
N ILE A 128 -4.00 -3.73 21.47
CA ILE A 128 -2.68 -4.20 21.00
C ILE A 128 -2.73 -4.85 19.60
N PRO A 129 -3.65 -5.81 19.31
CA PRO A 129 -3.71 -6.41 17.97
C PRO A 129 -4.07 -5.39 16.88
N GLU A 130 -4.97 -4.45 17.16
CA GLU A 130 -5.33 -3.38 16.23
C GLU A 130 -4.15 -2.45 15.96
N ALA A 131 -3.39 -2.07 17.00
CA ALA A 131 -2.20 -1.25 16.85
C ALA A 131 -1.13 -1.96 15.97
N ILE A 132 -0.97 -3.27 16.13
CA ILE A 132 -0.08 -4.08 15.28
C ILE A 132 -0.59 -4.12 13.84
N ALA A 133 -1.90 -4.35 13.64
CA ALA A 133 -2.51 -4.37 12.32
C ALA A 133 -2.34 -3.01 11.61
N LEU A 134 -2.67 -1.90 12.27
CA LEU A 134 -2.49 -0.55 11.75
C LEU A 134 -1.03 -0.25 11.40
N ARG A 135 -0.08 -0.69 12.23
CA ARG A 135 1.34 -0.53 11.92
C ARG A 135 1.73 -1.30 10.66
N LYS A 136 1.25 -2.53 10.48
CA LYS A 136 1.50 -3.32 9.26
C LYS A 136 0.90 -2.63 8.03
N LEU A 137 -0.34 -2.12 8.13
CA LEU A 137 -1.00 -1.39 7.05
C LEU A 137 -0.24 -0.11 6.67
N LYS A 138 0.26 0.66 7.65
CA LYS A 138 1.10 1.85 7.40
C LYS A 138 2.38 1.51 6.66
N VAL A 139 3.06 0.42 7.04
CA VAL A 139 4.26 -0.07 6.34
C VAL A 139 3.93 -0.49 4.91
N GLU A 140 2.83 -1.20 4.71
CA GLU A 140 2.39 -1.65 3.39
C GLU A 140 2.08 -0.47 2.46
N ARG A 141 1.41 0.57 2.96
CA ARG A 141 1.16 1.83 2.22
C ARG A 141 2.47 2.44 1.71
N VAL A 142 3.50 2.53 2.55
CA VAL A 142 4.81 3.07 2.15
C VAL A 142 5.49 2.16 1.13
N ARG A 143 5.42 0.84 1.32
CA ARG A 143 6.02 -0.14 0.40
C ARG A 143 5.40 -0.05 -1.00
N GLN A 144 4.08 0.07 -1.09
CA GLN A 144 3.39 0.21 -2.37
C GLN A 144 3.78 1.50 -3.10
N LEU A 145 3.89 2.62 -2.37
CA LEU A 145 4.38 3.90 -2.94
C LEU A 145 5.81 3.78 -3.45
N PHE A 146 6.69 3.11 -2.69
CA PHE A 146 8.07 2.91 -3.10
C PHE A 146 8.17 2.03 -4.35
N LEU A 147 7.44 0.91 -4.41
CA LEU A 147 7.42 0.02 -5.58
C LEU A 147 6.87 0.72 -6.82
N TRP A 148 5.84 1.54 -6.67
CA TRP A 148 5.33 2.37 -7.76
C TRP A 148 6.38 3.37 -8.26
N ARG A 149 7.06 4.08 -7.36
CA ARG A 149 8.13 5.00 -7.71
C ARG A 149 9.28 4.31 -8.44
N VAL A 150 9.69 3.13 -7.97
CA VAL A 150 10.73 2.32 -8.63
C VAL A 150 10.26 1.84 -10.01
N LYS A 151 9.05 1.29 -10.14
CA LYS A 151 8.50 0.89 -11.45
C LYS A 151 8.42 2.07 -12.42
N PHE A 152 7.99 3.24 -11.94
CA PHE A 152 7.90 4.45 -12.74
C PHE A 152 9.28 4.91 -13.24
N ILE A 153 10.31 4.90 -12.38
CA ILE A 153 11.68 5.23 -12.76
C ILE A 153 12.26 4.19 -13.73
N MET A 154 11.99 2.90 -13.52
CA MET A 154 12.57 1.82 -14.33
C MET A 154 11.90 1.65 -15.70
N ASN A 155 10.60 1.94 -15.83
CA ASN A 155 9.87 1.77 -17.09
C ASN A 155 9.86 3.04 -17.96
N GLY A 156 10.35 4.17 -17.43
CA GLY A 156 10.31 5.46 -18.11
C GLY A 156 8.88 6.01 -18.25
N PRO A 157 8.72 7.32 -18.46
CA PRO A 157 7.40 7.96 -18.52
C PRO A 157 6.53 7.55 -19.73
N GLY A 158 7.03 6.73 -20.66
CA GLY A 158 6.33 6.38 -21.91
C GLY A 158 5.82 4.95 -22.05
N LYS A 159 5.82 4.13 -20.98
CA LYS A 159 5.44 2.69 -21.07
C LYS A 159 4.45 2.23 -20.00
N PHE A 160 3.46 3.05 -19.66
CA PHE A 160 2.28 2.59 -18.93
C PHE A 160 1.18 2.26 -19.93
N PHE A 161 1.16 1.00 -20.40
CA PHE A 161 -0.05 0.45 -21.01
C PHE A 161 -1.08 0.25 -19.88
N PHE A 162 -2.17 1.01 -19.93
CA PHE A 162 -3.39 0.66 -19.21
C PHE A 162 -3.95 -0.60 -19.84
N VAL A 163 -4.03 -1.68 -19.06
CA VAL A 163 -4.79 -2.91 -19.36
C VAL A 163 -5.73 -3.15 -18.19
#